data_AF-A0A6P1E0Q7-F1
#
_entry.id   AF-A0A6P1E0Q7-F1
#
_cell.length_a   1.000
_cell.length_b   1.000
_cell.length_c   1.000
_cell.angle_alpha   90.00
_cell.angle_beta   90.00
_cell.angle_gamma   90.00
#
_symmetry.space_group_name_H-M   'P 1'
#
loop_
_entity.id
_entity.type
_entity.pdbx_description
1 polymer ?
#
loop_
_entity_poly.entity_id
_entity_poly.type
_entity_poly.pdbx_seq_one_letter_code
_entity_poly.pdbx_strand_id
1 'polypeptide(L)'
;MAKSELSTQSRIASIGKLNYLDFYGLSAPPFRNNSEVEQPYLSDALGTALAQIEAVLAGAQGGALVVNGAPGSGKTTLVNHVIDRLDDAIRIVKINRTMLAENDFLQILLHGLDLDPEGLDKRLMIESFLEAVDAENAAGRPLVLVIDEAQNLKPEILKLLPSLFQQEDAEGRATLRHLFVVLIGQDGFEHTLAHSGLEKVQRLVLFQTYLRPLAQADTSAYIDYQIFHVAQAERNPFSERAMSRIHMLTGGSIRLINTLCDFVLFNACLGQIRRITPELVQTTFNALQWETPRNPARNGSDQTNGESQRSRLILEFNRDLELPIDKETITIGRSSDNDICIRDLRVSRYHAKLSQTEQGLRIEDLKSTNGVYVNNERVQSRVLADGDAIAIDQNRMRLILAGAAKKSA
;
A
#
# COMPACT_ATOMS: atom_id res chain seq x y z
N MET A 1 -0.78 10.82 52.61
CA MET A 1 -0.75 9.87 51.48
C MET A 1 -2.01 9.88 50.60
N ALA A 2 -3.12 10.55 50.97
CA ALA A 2 -4.34 10.58 50.14
C ALA A 2 -4.42 11.71 49.07
N LYS A 3 -3.38 12.53 48.88
CA LYS A 3 -3.38 13.63 47.88
C LYS A 3 -2.70 13.28 46.54
N SER A 4 -1.98 12.16 46.43
CA SER A 4 -1.29 11.77 45.18
C SER A 4 -2.10 10.84 44.29
N GLU A 5 -3.02 10.04 44.85
CA GLU A 5 -3.86 9.11 44.06
C GLU A 5 -4.99 9.82 43.29
N LEU A 6 -5.51 10.92 43.83
CA LEU A 6 -6.50 11.77 43.13
C LEU A 6 -5.91 12.49 41.89
N SER A 7 -4.58 12.69 41.80
CA SER A 7 -3.96 13.28 40.60
C SER A 7 -3.78 12.27 39.45
N THR A 8 -3.65 10.98 39.77
CA THR A 8 -3.40 9.92 38.78
C THR A 8 -4.72 9.43 38.19
N GLN A 9 -5.77 9.28 39.00
CA GLN A 9 -7.12 8.98 38.50
C GLN A 9 -7.72 10.14 37.70
N SER A 10 -7.43 11.39 38.08
CA SER A 10 -7.76 12.59 37.27
C SER A 10 -7.06 12.58 35.91
N ARG A 11 -5.77 12.21 35.85
CA ARG A 11 -5.02 12.06 34.60
C ARG A 11 -5.51 10.90 33.73
N ILE A 12 -5.88 9.78 34.33
CA ILE A 12 -6.39 8.59 33.61
C ILE A 12 -7.80 8.83 33.06
N ALA A 13 -8.64 9.59 33.77
CA ALA A 13 -9.95 10.02 33.26
C ALA A 13 -9.83 10.99 32.06
N SER A 14 -8.75 11.77 31.97
CA SER A 14 -8.46 12.66 30.83
C SER A 14 -7.97 11.92 29.58
N ILE A 15 -7.35 10.74 29.73
CA ILE A 15 -6.84 9.93 28.60
C ILE A 15 -8.00 9.35 27.77
N GLY A 16 -9.18 9.14 28.37
CA GLY A 16 -10.39 8.74 27.65
C GLY A 16 -11.03 9.84 26.78
N LYS A 17 -10.48 11.06 26.78
CA LYS A 17 -10.98 12.23 26.05
C LYS A 17 -9.93 12.92 25.14
N LEU A 18 -8.70 12.39 25.02
CA LEU A 18 -7.71 12.99 24.11
C LEU A 18 -7.93 12.52 22.67
N ASN A 19 -8.91 13.16 22.03
CA ASN A 19 -9.02 13.16 20.58
C ASN A 19 -8.12 14.28 20.04
N TYR A 20 -7.09 13.96 19.24
CA TYR A 20 -6.24 14.99 18.65
C TYR A 20 -7.03 15.91 17.70
N LEU A 21 -8.16 15.44 17.17
CA LEU A 21 -9.05 16.25 16.33
C LEU A 21 -9.56 17.46 17.11
N ASP A 22 -10.14 17.24 18.29
CA ASP A 22 -10.63 18.32 19.16
C ASP A 22 -9.48 19.23 19.62
N PHE A 23 -8.31 18.64 19.89
CA PHE A 23 -7.13 19.40 20.31
C PHE A 23 -6.57 20.31 19.21
N TYR A 24 -6.66 19.94 17.94
CA TYR A 24 -6.19 20.78 16.83
C TYR A 24 -7.31 21.52 16.11
N GLY A 25 -8.58 21.29 16.47
CA GLY A 25 -9.74 21.88 15.80
C GLY A 25 -9.95 21.31 14.39
N LEU A 26 -9.80 19.98 14.25
CA LEU A 26 -9.93 19.27 12.98
C LEU A 26 -11.34 18.65 12.87
N SER A 27 -12.00 18.81 11.73
CA SER A 27 -13.33 18.22 11.49
C SER A 27 -13.28 16.73 11.15
N ALA A 28 -12.15 16.26 10.60
CA ALA A 28 -11.91 14.87 10.24
C ALA A 28 -10.40 14.54 10.33
N PRO A 29 -10.01 13.25 10.39
CA PRO A 29 -8.59 12.86 10.34
C PRO A 29 -7.94 13.25 9.01
N PRO A 30 -6.92 14.14 9.00
CA PRO A 30 -6.32 14.67 7.77
C PRO A 30 -5.46 13.64 7.01
N PHE A 31 -4.88 12.66 7.70
CA PHE A 31 -3.83 11.81 7.14
C PHE A 31 -4.22 10.34 7.10
N ARG A 32 -5.19 10.00 6.24
CA ARG A 32 -5.61 8.60 6.04
C ARG A 32 -4.93 8.00 4.80
N ASN A 33 -4.61 6.72 4.88
CA ASN A 33 -4.02 5.96 3.76
C ASN A 33 -5.08 5.27 2.88
N ASN A 34 -6.38 5.54 3.09
CA ASN A 34 -7.41 5.04 2.19
C ASN A 34 -7.46 5.88 0.91
N SER A 35 -7.77 5.23 -0.21
CA SER A 35 -7.85 5.87 -1.52
C SER A 35 -9.24 6.44 -1.84
N GLU A 36 -10.14 6.45 -0.86
CA GLU A 36 -11.50 6.99 -0.94
C GLU A 36 -11.49 8.45 -0.47
N VAL A 37 -10.90 9.33 -1.28
CA VAL A 37 -10.88 10.77 -1.03
C VAL A 37 -11.64 11.42 -2.18
N GLU A 38 -12.76 12.11 -1.88
CA GLU A 38 -13.60 12.76 -2.89
C GLU A 38 -12.80 13.74 -3.77
N GLN A 39 -11.83 14.44 -3.18
CA GLN A 39 -10.91 15.31 -3.89
C GLN A 39 -9.47 15.03 -3.46
N PRO A 40 -8.67 14.35 -4.29
CA PRO A 40 -7.26 14.14 -3.98
C PRO A 40 -6.46 15.42 -4.26
N TYR A 41 -5.35 15.58 -3.51
CA TYR A 41 -4.34 16.59 -3.85
C TYR A 41 -3.71 16.24 -5.21
N LEU A 42 -3.85 17.14 -6.17
CA LEU A 42 -3.31 17.00 -7.52
C LEU A 42 -1.86 17.50 -7.56
N SER A 43 -0.90 16.61 -7.32
CA SER A 43 0.50 16.89 -7.62
C SER A 43 0.73 17.01 -9.14
N ASP A 44 1.81 17.66 -9.56
CA ASP A 44 2.15 17.78 -10.99
C ASP A 44 2.22 16.41 -11.70
N ALA A 45 2.77 15.40 -11.02
CA ALA A 45 2.85 14.04 -11.55
C ALA A 45 1.47 13.39 -11.71
N LEU A 46 0.58 13.58 -10.73
CA LEU A 46 -0.78 13.06 -10.78
C LEU A 46 -1.61 13.78 -11.85
N GLY A 47 -1.52 15.11 -11.92
CA GLY A 47 -2.18 15.93 -12.94
C GLY A 47 -1.74 15.57 -14.36
N THR A 48 -0.44 15.33 -14.57
CA THR A 48 0.09 14.86 -15.86
C THR A 48 -0.45 13.47 -16.22
N ALA A 49 -0.48 12.53 -15.27
CA ALA A 49 -1.02 11.20 -15.51
C ALA A 49 -2.51 11.23 -15.85
N LEU A 50 -3.30 12.07 -15.15
CA LEU A 50 -4.72 12.28 -15.45
C LEU A 50 -4.93 12.83 -16.86
N ALA A 51 -4.20 13.88 -17.24
CA ALA A 51 -4.33 14.47 -18.58
C ALA A 51 -3.99 13.47 -19.69
N GLN A 52 -3.01 12.59 -19.48
CA GLN A 52 -2.68 11.51 -20.42
C GLN A 52 -3.78 10.45 -20.51
N ILE A 53 -4.38 10.06 -19.38
CA ILE A 53 -5.53 9.14 -19.35
C ILE A 53 -6.70 9.75 -20.11
N GLU A 54 -7.08 10.99 -19.79
CA GLU A 54 -8.17 11.70 -20.44
C GLU A 54 -7.92 11.83 -21.96
N ALA A 55 -6.69 12.14 -22.37
CA ALA A 55 -6.33 12.22 -23.79
C ALA A 55 -6.43 10.86 -24.52
N VAL A 56 -6.06 9.76 -23.87
CA VAL A 56 -6.20 8.41 -24.43
C VAL A 56 -7.67 8.05 -24.58
N LEU A 57 -8.47 8.28 -23.55
CA LEU A 57 -9.90 7.95 -23.55
C LEU A 57 -10.72 8.81 -24.52
N ALA A 58 -10.32 10.06 -24.75
CA ALA A 58 -10.91 10.92 -25.78
C ALA A 58 -10.50 10.52 -27.21
N GLY A 59 -9.47 9.68 -27.36
CA GLY A 59 -9.00 9.20 -28.65
C GLY A 59 -9.95 8.18 -29.29
N ALA A 60 -10.00 8.15 -30.62
CA ALA A 60 -10.80 7.19 -31.38
C ALA A 60 -10.12 5.82 -31.55
N GLN A 61 -8.95 5.58 -30.94
CA GLN A 61 -8.23 4.31 -31.03
C GLN A 61 -8.05 3.73 -29.63
N GLY A 62 -8.32 2.44 -29.47
CA GLY A 62 -7.95 1.72 -28.26
C GLY A 62 -6.44 1.68 -28.06
N GLY A 63 -6.01 1.50 -26.82
CA GLY A 63 -4.60 1.35 -26.50
C GLY A 63 -4.37 1.04 -25.03
N ALA A 64 -3.10 0.97 -24.65
CA ALA A 64 -2.67 0.77 -23.28
C ALA A 64 -1.95 2.02 -22.74
N LEU A 65 -2.18 2.31 -21.46
CA LEU A 65 -1.40 3.26 -20.68
C LEU A 65 -0.68 2.48 -19.58
N VAL A 66 0.59 2.79 -19.34
CA VAL A 66 1.35 2.25 -18.21
C VAL A 66 1.59 3.35 -17.19
N VAL A 67 1.14 3.13 -15.96
CA VAL A 67 1.40 4.00 -14.80
C VAL A 67 2.30 3.25 -13.82
N ASN A 68 3.56 3.63 -13.76
CA ASN A 68 4.52 3.09 -12.80
C ASN A 68 4.67 4.00 -11.58
N GLY A 69 5.24 3.50 -10.51
CA GLY A 69 5.67 4.31 -9.38
C GLY A 69 5.97 3.48 -8.14
N ALA A 70 6.73 4.06 -7.23
CA ALA A 70 7.07 3.44 -5.97
C ALA A 70 5.82 3.07 -5.12
N PRO A 71 5.91 2.10 -4.20
CA PRO A 71 4.84 1.81 -3.25
C PRO A 71 4.40 3.07 -2.48
N GLY A 72 3.10 3.31 -2.43
CA GLY A 72 2.54 4.49 -1.74
C GLY A 72 2.68 5.83 -2.49
N SER A 73 2.99 5.82 -3.80
CA SER A 73 3.04 7.03 -4.63
C SER A 73 1.68 7.61 -5.07
N GLY A 74 0.57 6.98 -4.67
CA GLY A 74 -0.78 7.46 -5.03
C GLY A 74 -1.39 6.81 -6.27
N LYS A 75 -0.85 5.69 -6.77
CA LYS A 75 -1.40 4.94 -7.92
C LYS A 75 -2.87 4.56 -7.76
N THR A 76 -3.26 4.02 -6.61
CA THR A 76 -4.67 3.67 -6.34
C THR A 76 -5.56 4.92 -6.26
N THR A 77 -5.03 6.04 -5.77
CA THR A 77 -5.73 7.33 -5.77
C THR A 77 -5.94 7.84 -7.19
N LEU A 78 -4.94 7.71 -8.08
CA LEU A 78 -5.09 8.01 -9.51
C LEU A 78 -6.24 7.20 -10.11
N VAL A 79 -6.27 5.88 -9.87
CA VAL A 79 -7.33 5.01 -10.40
C VAL A 79 -8.69 5.48 -9.98
N ASN A 80 -8.91 5.63 -8.67
CA ASN A 80 -10.22 5.99 -8.16
C ASN A 80 -10.64 7.36 -8.70
N HIS A 81 -9.73 8.33 -8.72
CA HIS A 81 -10.03 9.65 -9.23
C HIS A 81 -10.31 9.69 -10.74
N VAL A 82 -9.63 8.85 -11.53
CA VAL A 82 -9.95 8.67 -12.94
C VAL A 82 -11.36 8.12 -13.05
N ILE A 83 -11.63 6.98 -12.40
CA ILE A 83 -12.93 6.30 -12.44
C ILE A 83 -14.07 7.25 -12.08
N ASP A 84 -13.92 8.05 -11.02
CA ASP A 84 -14.93 9.00 -10.55
C ASP A 84 -15.19 10.15 -11.54
N ARG A 85 -14.25 10.45 -12.45
CA ARG A 85 -14.37 11.48 -13.49
C ARG A 85 -14.83 10.93 -14.84
N LEU A 86 -14.76 9.62 -15.04
CA LEU A 86 -15.25 8.99 -16.24
C LEU A 86 -16.78 9.01 -16.24
N ASP A 87 -17.35 9.36 -17.39
CA ASP A 87 -18.80 9.38 -17.60
C ASP A 87 -19.38 7.98 -17.33
N ASP A 88 -20.62 7.91 -16.83
CA ASP A 88 -21.40 6.66 -16.72
C ASP A 88 -21.54 5.95 -18.08
N ALA A 89 -21.30 6.69 -19.18
CA ALA A 89 -21.17 6.15 -20.53
C ALA A 89 -19.95 5.23 -20.74
N ILE A 90 -19.00 5.12 -19.81
CA ILE A 90 -17.81 4.27 -19.94
C ILE A 90 -17.97 3.01 -19.08
N ARG A 91 -17.78 1.82 -19.68
CA ARG A 91 -17.78 0.57 -18.93
C ARG A 91 -16.38 0.36 -18.32
N ILE A 92 -16.30 0.07 -17.02
CA ILE A 92 -15.02 -0.09 -16.31
C ILE A 92 -14.93 -1.48 -15.69
N VAL A 93 -13.82 -2.17 -15.95
CA VAL A 93 -13.48 -3.46 -15.33
C VAL A 93 -12.17 -3.29 -14.57
N LYS A 94 -12.19 -3.53 -13.25
CA LYS A 94 -11.01 -3.36 -12.38
C LYS A 94 -10.51 -4.70 -11.85
N ILE A 95 -9.21 -4.94 -12.00
CA ILE A 95 -8.51 -6.14 -11.55
C ILE A 95 -7.47 -5.74 -10.50
N ASN A 96 -7.68 -6.15 -9.25
CA ASN A 96 -6.81 -5.80 -8.10
C ASN A 96 -6.15 -7.02 -7.43
N ARG A 97 -6.10 -8.19 -8.10
CA ARG A 97 -5.67 -9.45 -7.47
C ARG A 97 -4.23 -9.83 -7.84
N THR A 98 -3.45 -10.18 -6.83
CA THR A 98 -2.07 -10.68 -6.99
C THR A 98 -2.06 -12.13 -7.46
N MET A 99 -1.27 -12.43 -8.50
CA MET A 99 -0.98 -13.78 -9.03
C MET A 99 -2.20 -14.55 -9.56
N LEU A 100 -2.68 -14.15 -10.74
CA LEU A 100 -3.75 -14.86 -11.44
C LEU A 100 -3.20 -15.96 -12.36
N ALA A 101 -3.90 -17.10 -12.43
CA ALA A 101 -3.81 -17.95 -13.61
C ALA A 101 -4.62 -17.33 -14.75
N GLU A 102 -4.35 -17.77 -15.98
CA GLU A 102 -4.99 -17.19 -17.17
C GLU A 102 -6.51 -17.41 -17.19
N ASN A 103 -6.98 -18.57 -16.73
CA ASN A 103 -8.42 -18.84 -16.59
C ASN A 103 -9.06 -17.92 -15.55
N ASP A 104 -8.44 -17.72 -14.38
CA ASP A 104 -8.97 -16.82 -13.35
C ASP A 104 -9.07 -15.38 -13.86
N PHE A 105 -8.07 -14.96 -14.66
CA PHE A 105 -8.07 -13.64 -15.30
C PHE A 105 -9.27 -13.48 -16.25
N LEU A 106 -9.53 -14.47 -17.10
CA LEU A 106 -10.69 -14.45 -18.01
C LEU A 106 -12.02 -14.47 -17.26
N GLN A 107 -12.14 -15.27 -16.20
CA GLN A 107 -13.35 -15.29 -15.36
C GLN A 107 -13.61 -13.92 -14.72
N ILE A 108 -12.57 -13.25 -14.21
CA ILE A 108 -12.69 -11.91 -13.63
C ILE A 108 -13.12 -10.89 -14.70
N LEU A 109 -12.59 -10.99 -15.92
CA LEU A 109 -12.99 -10.12 -17.03
C LEU A 109 -14.48 -10.27 -17.35
N LEU A 110 -14.97 -11.51 -17.48
CA LEU A 110 -16.38 -11.80 -17.77
C LEU A 110 -17.30 -11.33 -16.66
N HIS A 111 -16.97 -11.62 -15.40
CA HIS A 111 -17.74 -11.13 -14.26
C HIS A 111 -17.77 -9.60 -14.20
N GLY A 112 -16.68 -8.92 -14.56
CA GLY A 112 -16.64 -7.45 -14.66
C GLY A 112 -17.58 -6.88 -15.73
N LEU A 113 -18.00 -7.70 -16.69
CA LEU A 113 -18.97 -7.37 -17.74
C LEU A 113 -20.37 -7.94 -17.45
N ASP A 114 -20.63 -8.38 -16.21
CA ASP A 114 -21.89 -9.03 -15.79
C ASP A 114 -22.20 -10.33 -16.56
N LEU A 115 -21.17 -11.02 -17.06
CA LEU A 115 -21.28 -12.31 -17.72
C LEU A 115 -20.89 -13.46 -16.79
N ASP A 116 -21.57 -14.60 -16.94
CA ASP A 116 -21.31 -15.82 -16.18
C ASP A 116 -20.30 -16.71 -16.93
N PRO A 117 -19.11 -16.99 -16.37
CA PRO A 117 -18.12 -17.85 -16.98
C PRO A 117 -18.38 -19.35 -16.74
N GLU A 118 -19.42 -19.74 -16.00
CA GLU A 118 -19.64 -21.13 -15.62
C GLU A 118 -19.78 -22.06 -16.84
N GLY A 119 -18.99 -23.13 -16.85
CA GLY A 119 -18.98 -24.13 -17.93
C GLY A 119 -18.29 -23.70 -19.23
N LEU A 120 -17.80 -22.47 -19.34
CA LEU A 120 -17.04 -22.02 -20.50
C LEU A 120 -15.60 -22.54 -20.46
N ASP A 121 -15.09 -22.95 -21.62
CA ASP A 121 -13.65 -23.16 -21.77
C ASP A 121 -12.93 -21.83 -22.06
N LYS A 122 -11.60 -21.85 -22.03
CA LYS A 122 -10.76 -20.66 -22.26
C LYS A 122 -11.10 -19.93 -23.57
N ARG A 123 -11.37 -20.68 -24.64
CA ARG A 123 -11.62 -20.10 -25.96
C ARG A 123 -12.97 -19.38 -25.94
N LEU A 124 -14.01 -20.04 -25.44
CA LEU A 124 -15.35 -19.48 -25.30
C LEU A 124 -15.35 -18.27 -24.37
N MET A 125 -14.53 -18.27 -23.31
CA MET A 125 -14.39 -17.09 -22.45
C MET A 125 -13.80 -15.88 -23.18
N ILE A 126 -12.77 -16.09 -24.01
CA ILE A 126 -12.18 -15.03 -24.82
C ILE A 126 -13.21 -14.53 -25.85
N GLU A 127 -13.87 -15.43 -26.58
CA GLU A 127 -14.90 -15.08 -27.56
C GLU A 127 -16.03 -14.26 -26.90
N SER A 128 -16.55 -14.71 -25.75
CA SER A 128 -17.61 -14.00 -25.00
C SER A 128 -17.16 -12.61 -24.53
N PHE A 129 -15.91 -12.48 -24.06
CA PHE A 129 -15.35 -11.19 -23.66
C PHE A 129 -15.26 -10.23 -24.86
N LEU A 130 -14.78 -10.71 -26.01
CA LEU A 130 -14.65 -9.90 -27.22
C LEU A 130 -16.02 -9.45 -27.76
N GLU A 131 -17.00 -10.35 -27.79
CA GLU A 131 -18.37 -10.03 -28.19
C GLU A 131 -18.99 -8.95 -27.29
N ALA A 132 -18.75 -9.03 -25.97
CA ALA A 132 -19.21 -8.03 -25.03
C ALA A 132 -18.53 -6.66 -25.24
N VAL A 133 -17.22 -6.64 -25.50
CA VAL A 133 -16.50 -5.40 -25.85
C VAL A 133 -17.09 -4.78 -27.11
N ASP A 134 -17.37 -5.59 -28.13
CA ASP A 134 -17.94 -5.12 -29.39
C ASP A 134 -19.36 -4.58 -29.21
N ALA A 135 -20.17 -5.20 -28.35
CA ALA A 135 -21.51 -4.72 -27.99
C ALA A 135 -21.46 -3.38 -27.23
N GLU A 136 -20.54 -3.22 -26.28
CA GLU A 136 -20.33 -1.96 -25.55
C GLU A 136 -19.88 -0.84 -26.50
N ASN A 137 -18.92 -1.13 -27.38
CA ASN A 137 -18.46 -0.18 -28.40
C ASN A 137 -19.60 0.25 -29.35
N ALA A 138 -20.44 -0.69 -29.78
CA ALA A 138 -21.60 -0.40 -30.63
C ALA A 138 -22.66 0.46 -29.92
N ALA A 139 -22.75 0.36 -28.60
CA ALA A 139 -23.58 1.23 -27.76
C ALA A 139 -22.94 2.62 -27.50
N GLY A 140 -21.75 2.89 -28.06
CA GLY A 140 -21.00 4.13 -27.82
C GLY A 140 -20.35 4.19 -26.45
N ARG A 141 -20.21 3.05 -25.76
CA ARG A 141 -19.65 2.94 -24.42
C ARG A 141 -18.29 2.24 -24.47
N PRO A 142 -17.16 2.98 -24.51
CA PRO A 142 -15.86 2.34 -24.56
C PRO A 142 -15.59 1.56 -23.27
N LEU A 143 -14.81 0.48 -23.38
CA LEU A 143 -14.42 -0.33 -22.23
C LEU A 143 -13.04 0.09 -21.71
N VAL A 144 -12.93 0.33 -20.41
CA VAL A 144 -11.67 0.59 -19.70
C VAL A 144 -11.37 -0.57 -18.76
N LEU A 145 -10.27 -1.27 -19.03
CA LEU A 145 -9.72 -2.31 -18.19
C LEU A 145 -8.59 -1.73 -17.32
N VAL A 146 -8.82 -1.64 -16.02
CA VAL A 146 -7.80 -1.19 -15.05
C VAL A 146 -7.19 -2.42 -14.38
N ILE A 147 -5.88 -2.59 -14.54
CA ILE A 147 -5.12 -3.67 -13.91
C ILE A 147 -4.17 -3.04 -12.89
N ASP A 148 -4.57 -3.10 -11.63
CA ASP A 148 -3.69 -2.72 -10.52
C ASP A 148 -2.67 -3.82 -10.23
N GLU A 149 -1.50 -3.43 -9.72
CA GLU A 149 -0.42 -4.36 -9.39
C GLU A 149 0.02 -5.24 -10.59
N ALA A 150 0.06 -4.65 -11.79
CA ALA A 150 0.32 -5.32 -13.07
C ALA A 150 1.66 -6.07 -13.14
N GLN A 151 2.62 -5.72 -12.29
CA GLN A 151 3.89 -6.47 -12.16
C GLN A 151 3.70 -7.90 -11.64
N ASN A 152 2.56 -8.20 -11.01
CA ASN A 152 2.21 -9.55 -10.56
C ASN A 152 1.52 -10.40 -11.64
N LEU A 153 1.29 -9.86 -12.84
CA LEU A 153 0.76 -10.64 -13.94
C LEU A 153 1.82 -11.59 -14.49
N LYS A 154 1.38 -12.83 -14.77
CA LYS A 154 2.21 -13.80 -15.47
C LYS A 154 2.44 -13.36 -16.92
N PRO A 155 3.62 -13.64 -17.52
CA PRO A 155 3.90 -13.29 -18.91
C PRO A 155 2.85 -13.78 -19.92
N GLU A 156 2.24 -14.95 -19.68
CA GLU A 156 1.21 -15.50 -20.58
C GLU A 156 -0.06 -14.63 -20.62
N ILE A 157 -0.44 -13.99 -19.50
CA ILE A 157 -1.58 -13.05 -19.46
C ILE A 157 -1.23 -11.77 -20.24
N LEU A 158 0.00 -11.27 -20.08
CA LEU A 158 0.46 -10.09 -20.84
C LEU A 158 0.46 -10.37 -22.35
N LYS A 159 0.88 -11.57 -22.78
CA LYS A 159 0.86 -12.00 -24.19
C LYS A 159 -0.56 -12.13 -24.77
N LEU A 160 -1.58 -12.29 -23.93
CA LEU A 160 -2.99 -12.32 -24.35
C LEU A 160 -3.52 -10.92 -24.68
N LEU A 161 -3.02 -9.86 -24.02
CA LEU A 161 -3.53 -8.50 -24.19
C LEU A 161 -3.62 -8.07 -25.66
N PRO A 162 -2.60 -8.24 -26.52
CA PRO A 162 -2.68 -7.81 -27.92
C PRO A 162 -3.79 -8.46 -28.74
N SER A 163 -4.16 -9.71 -28.43
CA SER A 163 -5.29 -10.34 -29.13
C SER A 163 -6.65 -9.74 -28.73
N LEU A 164 -6.75 -9.12 -27.56
CA LEU A 164 -8.00 -8.48 -27.13
C LEU A 164 -8.34 -7.23 -27.95
N PHE A 165 -7.31 -6.51 -28.42
CA PHE A 165 -7.49 -5.31 -29.22
C PHE A 165 -7.79 -5.58 -30.70
N GLN A 166 -7.43 -6.75 -31.24
CA GLN A 166 -7.52 -7.02 -32.68
C GLN A 166 -8.97 -7.26 -33.11
N GLN A 167 -9.45 -6.48 -34.08
CA GLN A 167 -10.76 -6.63 -34.70
C GLN A 167 -10.61 -6.50 -36.23
N GLU A 168 -11.56 -7.05 -36.98
CA GLU A 168 -11.72 -6.77 -38.41
C GLU A 168 -12.93 -5.86 -38.61
N ASP A 169 -12.79 -4.80 -39.41
CA ASP A 169 -13.93 -3.98 -39.82
C ASP A 169 -14.83 -4.72 -40.82
N ALA A 170 -15.96 -4.10 -41.20
CA ALA A 170 -16.90 -4.69 -42.15
C ALA A 170 -16.29 -4.97 -43.55
N GLU A 171 -15.12 -4.40 -43.85
CA GLU A 171 -14.38 -4.57 -45.10
C GLU A 171 -13.20 -5.56 -44.96
N GLY A 172 -13.07 -6.22 -43.80
CA GLY A 172 -12.00 -7.18 -43.51
C GLY A 172 -10.65 -6.54 -43.24
N ARG A 173 -10.59 -5.23 -42.95
CA ARG A 173 -9.35 -4.55 -42.57
C ARG A 173 -9.13 -4.70 -41.06
N ALA A 174 -7.89 -5.00 -40.69
CA ALA A 174 -7.50 -5.03 -39.29
C ALA A 174 -7.64 -3.62 -38.68
N THR A 175 -8.51 -3.52 -37.68
CA THR A 175 -8.72 -2.34 -36.84
C THR A 175 -8.47 -2.69 -35.37
N LEU A 176 -8.43 -1.68 -34.51
CA LEU A 176 -8.35 -1.87 -33.06
C LEU A 176 -9.73 -1.66 -32.46
N ARG A 177 -10.15 -2.56 -31.57
CA ARG A 177 -11.29 -2.35 -30.68
C ARG A 177 -11.08 -1.06 -29.88
N HIS A 178 -12.16 -0.38 -29.54
CA HIS A 178 -12.16 0.74 -28.59
C HIS A 178 -12.06 0.21 -27.15
N LEU A 179 -10.98 -0.53 -26.89
CA LEU A 179 -10.59 -1.04 -25.59
C LEU A 179 -9.44 -0.20 -25.06
N PHE A 180 -9.54 0.23 -23.81
CA PHE A 180 -8.47 0.93 -23.13
C PHE A 180 -7.97 0.09 -21.97
N VAL A 181 -6.65 -0.10 -21.86
CA VAL A 181 -6.05 -0.85 -20.77
C VAL A 181 -5.14 0.07 -19.96
N VAL A 182 -5.42 0.24 -18.67
CA VAL A 182 -4.56 0.98 -17.74
C VAL A 182 -3.80 -0.04 -16.90
N LEU A 183 -2.52 -0.22 -17.21
CA LEU A 183 -1.60 -1.09 -16.47
C LEU A 183 -0.90 -0.30 -15.39
N ILE A 184 -1.07 -0.70 -14.13
CA ILE A 184 -0.52 0.03 -13.00
C ILE A 184 0.50 -0.85 -12.32
N GLY A 185 1.77 -0.46 -12.47
CA GLY A 185 2.91 -1.21 -12.00
C GLY A 185 3.63 -0.55 -10.83
N GLN A 186 4.45 -1.35 -10.17
CA GLN A 186 5.51 -0.86 -9.29
C GLN A 186 6.84 -0.72 -10.06
N ASP A 187 7.86 -0.20 -9.38
CA ASP A 187 9.20 -0.04 -9.93
C ASP A 187 9.72 -1.35 -10.54
N GLY A 188 10.32 -1.26 -11.73
CA GLY A 188 10.83 -2.41 -12.47
C GLY A 188 9.81 -3.09 -13.39
N PHE A 189 8.53 -2.73 -13.35
CA PHE A 189 7.55 -3.26 -14.31
C PHE A 189 7.89 -2.86 -15.75
N GLU A 190 8.50 -1.69 -15.96
CA GLU A 190 9.04 -1.30 -17.27
C GLU A 190 10.04 -2.32 -17.83
N HIS A 191 10.86 -2.93 -16.96
CA HIS A 191 11.78 -3.96 -17.39
C HIS A 191 11.01 -5.21 -17.80
N THR A 192 10.01 -5.63 -17.03
CA THR A 192 9.11 -6.73 -17.41
C THR A 192 8.55 -6.53 -18.81
N LEU A 193 7.97 -5.36 -19.09
CA LEU A 193 7.46 -5.04 -20.42
C LEU A 193 8.56 -5.03 -21.49
N ALA A 194 9.78 -4.61 -21.15
CA ALA A 194 10.94 -4.57 -22.06
C ALA A 194 11.51 -5.95 -22.45
N HIS A 195 11.06 -7.05 -21.84
CA HIS A 195 11.61 -8.39 -22.12
C HIS A 195 11.27 -8.89 -23.54
N SER A 196 12.18 -9.70 -24.09
CA SER A 196 11.97 -10.43 -25.35
C SER A 196 10.72 -11.31 -25.26
N GLY A 197 9.75 -11.07 -26.14
CA GLY A 197 8.48 -11.80 -26.15
C GLY A 197 7.25 -10.96 -25.78
N LEU A 198 7.41 -9.73 -25.30
CA LEU A 198 6.32 -8.78 -25.04
C LEU A 198 6.30 -7.57 -25.99
N GLU A 199 7.05 -7.65 -27.11
CA GLU A 199 7.11 -6.58 -28.13
C GLU A 199 5.73 -6.16 -28.65
N LYS A 200 4.81 -7.13 -28.79
CA LYS A 200 3.43 -6.84 -29.20
C LYS A 200 2.68 -6.02 -28.14
N VAL A 201 2.93 -6.27 -26.86
CA VAL A 201 2.34 -5.50 -25.75
C VAL A 201 2.90 -4.10 -25.72
N GLN A 202 4.22 -3.94 -25.88
CA GLN A 202 4.87 -2.63 -25.92
C GLN A 202 4.28 -1.73 -27.02
N ARG A 203 3.94 -2.29 -28.19
CA ARG A 203 3.32 -1.53 -29.28
C ARG A 203 1.90 -1.04 -28.98
N LEU A 204 1.23 -1.60 -27.98
CA LEU A 204 -0.07 -1.12 -27.52
C LEU A 204 0.07 0.06 -26.56
N VAL A 205 1.23 0.20 -25.91
CA VAL A 205 1.45 1.24 -24.90
C VAL A 205 1.60 2.59 -25.59
N LEU A 206 0.57 3.44 -25.48
CA LEU A 206 0.52 4.78 -26.06
C LEU A 206 1.31 5.78 -25.23
N PHE A 207 1.17 5.68 -23.91
CA PHE A 207 1.89 6.50 -22.96
C PHE A 207 2.42 5.66 -21.80
N GLN A 208 3.54 6.11 -21.25
CA GLN A 208 4.08 5.60 -20.01
C GLN A 208 4.37 6.78 -19.09
N THR A 209 3.80 6.73 -17.89
CA THR A 209 4.00 7.74 -16.85
C THR A 209 4.53 7.11 -15.59
N TYR A 210 5.20 7.93 -14.79
CA TYR A 210 5.78 7.50 -13.53
C TYR A 210 5.35 8.46 -12.42
N LEU A 211 4.56 7.96 -11.47
CA LEU A 211 4.17 8.68 -10.27
C LEU A 211 5.33 8.72 -9.29
N ARG A 212 6.11 9.80 -9.38
CA ARG A 212 7.23 10.08 -8.48
C ARG A 212 6.73 10.38 -7.07
N PRO A 213 7.51 10.07 -6.02
CA PRO A 213 7.30 10.65 -4.71
C PRO A 213 7.22 12.18 -4.78
N LEU A 214 6.46 12.78 -3.88
CA LEU A 214 6.26 14.23 -3.85
C LEU A 214 7.60 14.96 -3.64
N ALA A 215 7.83 16.02 -4.39
CA ALA A 215 8.95 16.91 -4.13
C ALA A 215 8.77 17.62 -2.78
N GLN A 216 9.80 18.32 -2.29
CA GLN A 216 9.70 19.04 -1.02
C GLN A 216 8.57 20.07 -1.01
N ALA A 217 8.44 20.85 -2.09
CA ALA A 217 7.38 21.85 -2.23
C ALA A 217 5.99 21.19 -2.22
N ASP A 218 5.81 20.11 -2.99
CA ASP A 218 4.56 19.34 -3.03
C ASP A 218 4.25 18.66 -1.70
N THR A 219 5.27 18.23 -0.95
CA THR A 219 5.07 17.61 0.36
C THR A 219 4.47 18.63 1.34
N SER A 220 4.99 19.86 1.37
CA SER A 220 4.42 20.94 2.18
C SER A 220 2.99 21.26 1.73
N ALA A 221 2.79 21.48 0.43
CA ALA A 221 1.48 21.79 -0.14
C ALA A 221 0.45 20.66 0.09
N TYR A 222 0.87 19.41 0.05
CA TYR A 222 0.05 18.25 0.40
C TYR A 222 -0.35 18.24 1.87
N ILE A 223 0.60 18.51 2.79
CA ILE A 223 0.29 18.60 4.23
C ILE A 223 -0.68 19.75 4.49
N ASP A 224 -0.46 20.92 3.89
CA ASP A 224 -1.39 22.05 3.95
C ASP A 224 -2.76 21.68 3.41
N TYR A 225 -2.81 21.00 2.26
CA TYR A 225 -4.06 20.54 1.66
C TYR A 225 -4.85 19.64 2.61
N GLN A 226 -4.18 18.65 3.22
CA GLN A 226 -4.82 17.75 4.17
C GLN A 226 -5.34 18.47 5.41
N ILE A 227 -4.61 19.47 5.90
CA ILE A 227 -5.02 20.21 7.08
C ILE A 227 -6.16 21.20 6.79
N PHE A 228 -6.04 21.99 5.72
CA PHE A 228 -6.99 23.07 5.43
C PHE A 228 -8.21 22.61 4.66
N HIS A 229 -8.05 21.70 3.68
CA HIS A 229 -9.17 21.25 2.85
C HIS A 229 -9.85 20.00 3.42
N VAL A 230 -9.08 18.98 3.82
CA VAL A 230 -9.67 17.72 4.31
C VAL A 230 -10.12 17.83 5.78
N ALA A 231 -9.26 18.35 6.65
CA ALA A 231 -9.57 18.51 8.06
C ALA A 231 -10.19 19.87 8.45
N GLN A 232 -10.33 20.80 7.49
CA GLN A 232 -10.98 22.11 7.66
C GLN A 232 -10.46 22.90 8.88
N ALA A 233 -9.17 22.79 9.18
CA ALA A 233 -8.57 23.47 10.31
C ALA A 233 -8.37 24.96 10.02
N GLU A 234 -8.48 25.81 11.05
CA GLU A 234 -8.15 27.24 10.89
C GLU A 234 -6.64 27.51 10.72
N ARG A 235 -5.80 26.60 11.23
CA ARG A 235 -4.34 26.77 11.26
C ARG A 235 -3.63 25.45 11.05
N ASN A 236 -2.52 25.48 10.34
CA ASN A 236 -1.62 24.34 10.25
C ASN A 236 -0.78 24.18 11.53
N PRO A 237 -0.90 23.06 12.28
CA PRO A 237 -0.08 22.83 13.45
C PRO A 237 1.39 22.53 13.08
N PHE A 238 1.67 22.07 11.85
CA PHE A 238 3.02 21.83 11.36
C PHE A 238 3.70 23.13 10.96
N SER A 239 4.90 23.37 11.50
CA SER A 239 5.75 24.46 11.00
C SER A 239 6.41 24.10 9.66
N GLU A 240 6.78 25.11 8.85
CA GLU A 240 7.53 24.93 7.59
C GLU A 240 8.75 24.00 7.72
N ARG A 241 9.50 24.17 8.81
CA ARG A 241 10.67 23.32 9.09
C ARG A 241 10.26 21.90 9.45
N ALA A 242 9.13 21.70 10.12
CA ALA A 242 8.60 20.37 10.42
C ALA A 242 8.15 19.65 9.14
N MET A 243 7.47 20.35 8.23
CA MET A 243 7.08 19.81 6.91
C MET A 243 8.31 19.44 6.07
N SER A 244 9.33 20.31 6.07
CA SER A 244 10.62 20.00 5.43
C SER A 244 11.29 18.77 6.07
N ARG A 245 11.19 18.59 7.40
CA ARG A 245 11.72 17.41 8.08
C ARG A 245 10.94 16.15 7.74
N ILE A 246 9.62 16.22 7.65
CA ILE A 246 8.75 15.13 7.22
C ILE A 246 9.16 14.69 5.81
N HIS A 247 9.34 15.61 4.87
CA HIS A 247 9.82 15.27 3.52
C HIS A 247 11.15 14.52 3.54
N MET A 248 12.16 15.05 4.25
CA MET A 248 13.48 14.41 4.34
C MET A 248 13.44 12.98 4.90
N LEU A 249 12.53 12.72 5.85
CA LEU A 249 12.42 11.41 6.50
C LEU A 249 11.60 10.39 5.70
N THR A 250 10.64 10.87 4.92
CA THR A 250 9.68 10.04 4.17
C THR A 250 10.04 9.89 2.70
N GLY A 251 10.97 10.70 2.19
CA GLY A 251 11.35 10.75 0.78
C GLY A 251 10.21 11.18 -0.15
N GLY A 252 9.16 11.83 0.38
CA GLY A 252 8.00 12.24 -0.40
C GLY A 252 6.95 11.14 -0.64
N SER A 253 7.09 9.97 0.00
CA SER A 253 6.07 8.90 -0.10
C SER A 253 4.80 9.32 0.63
N ILE A 254 3.67 9.45 -0.09
CA ILE A 254 2.38 9.88 0.46
C ILE A 254 1.97 8.99 1.65
N ARG A 255 2.14 7.67 1.51
CA ARG A 255 1.83 6.72 2.59
C ARG A 255 2.65 6.99 3.85
N LEU A 256 3.96 7.21 3.69
CA LEU A 256 4.84 7.48 4.84
C LEU A 256 4.58 8.86 5.43
N ILE A 257 4.29 9.86 4.59
CA ILE A 257 3.88 11.20 5.04
C ILE A 257 2.64 11.10 5.91
N ASN A 258 1.56 10.48 5.39
CA ASN A 258 0.30 10.36 6.11
C ASN A 258 0.49 9.67 7.46
N THR A 259 1.18 8.53 7.41
CA THR A 259 1.44 7.75 8.61
C THR A 259 2.22 8.60 9.60
N LEU A 260 3.37 9.16 9.23
CA LEU A 260 4.19 9.96 10.15
C LEU A 260 3.40 11.16 10.72
N CYS A 261 2.64 11.87 9.90
CA CYS A 261 1.88 13.04 10.34
C CYS A 261 0.78 12.66 11.34
N ASP A 262 0.06 11.56 11.14
CA ASP A 262 -0.94 11.07 12.09
C ASP A 262 -0.31 10.73 13.46
N PHE A 263 0.82 10.02 13.45
CA PHE A 263 1.58 9.74 14.68
C PHE A 263 2.08 11.01 15.36
N VAL A 264 2.57 11.99 14.60
CA VAL A 264 3.07 13.25 15.14
C VAL A 264 1.93 14.07 15.76
N LEU A 265 0.77 14.18 15.11
CA LEU A 265 -0.42 14.85 15.69
C LEU A 265 -0.84 14.18 17.00
N PHE A 266 -0.90 12.86 17.02
CA PHE A 266 -1.26 12.11 18.22
C PHE A 266 -0.27 12.35 19.37
N ASN A 267 1.03 12.20 19.13
CA ASN A 267 2.06 12.40 20.14
C ASN A 267 2.14 13.84 20.64
N ALA A 268 1.99 14.81 19.73
CA ALA A 268 1.96 16.22 20.06
C ALA A 268 0.75 16.58 20.94
N CYS A 269 -0.42 15.98 20.68
CA CYS A 269 -1.61 16.11 21.53
C CYS A 269 -1.38 15.55 22.95
N LEU A 270 -0.76 14.37 23.07
CA LEU A 270 -0.39 13.80 24.37
C LEU A 270 0.57 14.73 25.15
N GLY A 271 1.51 15.35 24.44
CA GLY A 271 2.44 16.34 25.00
C GLY A 271 1.85 17.73 25.20
N GLN A 272 0.57 17.96 24.86
CA GLN A 272 -0.10 19.27 24.86
C GLN A 272 0.62 20.34 24.01
N ILE A 273 1.25 19.93 22.89
CA ILE A 273 2.02 20.77 21.99
C ILE A 273 1.14 21.23 20.82
N ARG A 274 0.80 22.52 20.77
CA ARG A 274 -0.05 23.08 19.69
C ARG A 274 0.70 23.34 18.38
N ARG A 275 2.01 23.52 18.42
CA ARG A 275 2.85 23.79 17.24
C ARG A 275 3.93 22.72 17.11
N ILE A 276 3.88 21.98 16.01
CA ILE A 276 4.76 20.86 15.71
C ILE A 276 6.07 21.38 15.10
N THR A 277 7.17 21.02 15.75
CA THR A 277 8.54 21.41 15.37
C THR A 277 9.29 20.24 14.72
N PRO A 278 10.40 20.50 14.01
CA PRO A 278 11.23 19.45 13.41
C PRO A 278 11.73 18.40 14.41
N GLU A 279 12.02 18.83 15.64
CA GLU A 279 12.54 17.97 16.70
C GLU A 279 11.48 16.94 17.13
N LEU A 280 10.22 17.38 17.27
CA LEU A 280 9.11 16.49 17.61
C LEU A 280 8.82 15.48 16.49
N VAL A 281 8.92 15.91 15.23
CA VAL A 281 8.85 15.02 14.06
C VAL A 281 9.96 13.97 14.16
N GLN A 282 11.20 14.40 14.44
CA GLN A 282 12.34 13.49 14.52
C GLN A 282 12.17 12.46 15.64
N THR A 283 11.82 12.92 16.84
CA THR A 283 11.62 12.03 17.99
C THR A 283 10.51 11.03 17.73
N THR A 284 9.42 11.48 17.09
CA THR A 284 8.32 10.59 16.71
C THR A 284 8.79 9.56 15.68
N PHE A 285 9.49 9.99 14.63
CA PHE A 285 10.03 9.09 13.61
C PHE A 285 10.98 8.03 14.21
N ASN A 286 11.89 8.45 15.09
CA ASN A 286 12.82 7.52 15.75
C ASN A 286 12.07 6.47 16.60
N ALA A 287 10.97 6.86 17.23
CA ALA A 287 10.13 5.94 18.00
C ALA A 287 9.37 4.92 17.12
N LEU A 288 9.22 5.20 15.81
CA LEU A 288 8.58 4.29 14.86
C LEU A 288 9.53 3.20 14.32
N GLN A 289 10.84 3.29 14.62
CA GLN A 289 11.87 2.38 14.11
C GLN A 289 11.86 2.22 12.57
N TRP A 290 11.45 3.25 11.81
CA TRP A 290 11.50 3.21 10.35
C TRP A 290 12.93 3.33 9.84
N GLU A 291 13.32 2.51 8.88
CA GLU A 291 14.50 2.78 8.06
C GLU A 291 14.19 3.95 7.11
N THR A 292 15.00 5.00 7.15
CA THR A 292 14.88 6.12 6.19
C THR A 292 15.08 5.61 4.76
N PRO A 293 14.23 5.99 3.79
CA PRO A 293 14.42 5.63 2.38
C PRO A 293 15.81 6.08 1.90
N ARG A 294 16.62 5.14 1.40
CA ARG A 294 17.95 5.46 0.84
C ARG A 294 17.77 6.37 -0.37
N ASN A 295 18.29 7.59 -0.27
CA ASN A 295 18.35 8.55 -1.38
C ASN A 295 19.32 8.01 -2.46
N PRO A 296 18.90 7.73 -3.70
CA PRO A 296 19.78 7.14 -4.73
C PRO A 296 20.88 8.07 -5.24
N ALA A 297 20.99 9.31 -4.73
CA ALA A 297 21.92 10.32 -5.22
C ALA A 297 23.25 10.45 -4.45
N ARG A 298 23.63 9.49 -3.59
CA ARG A 298 24.96 9.49 -2.95
C ARG A 298 25.63 8.12 -2.95
N ASN A 299 26.19 7.75 -4.10
CA ASN A 299 27.24 6.74 -4.16
C ASN A 299 28.59 7.40 -3.85
N GLY A 300 29.30 6.85 -2.86
CA GLY A 300 30.68 7.20 -2.56
C GLY A 300 31.13 6.58 -1.24
N SER A 301 31.69 5.36 -1.33
CA SER A 301 32.61 4.70 -0.38
C SER A 301 32.26 4.74 1.12
N ASP A 302 31.87 3.61 1.70
CA ASP A 302 32.85 2.82 2.47
C ASP A 302 32.26 1.54 3.09
N GLN A 303 33.09 0.51 3.04
CA GLN A 303 33.27 -0.58 4.01
C GLN A 303 32.18 -1.65 4.18
N THR A 304 32.44 -2.75 3.47
CA THR A 304 32.38 -4.13 3.99
C THR A 304 32.66 -4.22 5.49
N ASN A 305 31.74 -4.79 6.27
CA ASN A 305 32.06 -5.57 7.48
C ASN A 305 30.88 -6.43 7.95
N GLY A 306 31.07 -7.77 7.87
CA GLY A 306 30.56 -8.79 8.79
C GLY A 306 29.07 -8.83 9.12
N GLU A 307 28.24 -9.43 8.25
CA GLU A 307 26.89 -9.86 8.63
C GLU A 307 26.97 -11.04 9.61
N SER A 308 26.75 -10.76 10.91
CA SER A 308 26.40 -11.81 11.88
C SER A 308 24.97 -12.29 11.59
N GLN A 309 24.85 -13.60 11.38
CA GLN A 309 23.62 -14.39 11.25
C GLN A 309 22.65 -14.09 12.42
N ARG A 310 21.55 -13.39 12.15
CA ARG A 310 20.53 -13.02 13.15
C ARG A 310 19.14 -13.44 12.69
N SER A 311 18.34 -13.95 13.62
CA SER A 311 16.94 -14.31 13.39
C SER A 311 16.08 -13.05 13.17
N ARG A 312 15.09 -13.12 12.29
CA ARG A 312 14.20 -11.99 11.95
C ARG A 312 12.74 -12.40 12.04
N LEU A 313 11.89 -11.49 12.48
CA LEU A 313 10.44 -11.62 12.43
C LEU A 313 9.92 -10.77 11.28
N ILE A 314 9.16 -11.35 10.37
CA ILE A 314 8.52 -10.62 9.27
C ILE A 314 7.05 -10.40 9.61
N LEU A 315 6.64 -9.14 9.70
CA LEU A 315 5.24 -8.79 9.97
C LEU A 315 4.46 -8.74 8.66
N GLU A 316 3.57 -9.71 8.43
CA GLU A 316 2.87 -9.85 7.14
C GLU A 316 1.86 -8.74 6.88
N PHE A 317 1.36 -8.07 7.93
CA PHE A 317 0.45 -6.93 7.78
C PHE A 317 1.14 -5.68 7.19
N ASN A 318 2.47 -5.60 7.28
CA ASN A 318 3.27 -4.52 6.71
C ASN A 318 4.18 -4.97 5.54
N ARG A 319 4.25 -6.27 5.23
CA ARG A 319 5.03 -7.01 4.20
C ARG A 319 6.52 -6.67 3.99
N ASP A 320 7.00 -5.54 4.52
CA ASP A 320 8.33 -4.97 4.32
C ASP A 320 9.03 -4.67 5.66
N LEU A 321 8.39 -4.98 6.81
CA LEU A 321 8.96 -4.75 8.14
C LEU A 321 9.58 -6.04 8.68
N GLU A 322 10.90 -6.13 8.56
CA GLU A 322 11.73 -7.15 9.20
C GLU A 322 12.23 -6.63 10.55
N LEU A 323 11.84 -7.28 11.64
CA LEU A 323 12.32 -6.94 12.98
C LEU A 323 13.40 -7.93 13.41
N PRO A 324 14.63 -7.47 13.72
CA PRO A 324 15.65 -8.35 14.27
C PRO A 324 15.22 -8.83 15.66
N ILE A 325 15.55 -10.09 15.97
CA ILE A 325 15.41 -10.63 17.31
C ILE A 325 16.78 -10.53 18.00
N ASP A 326 17.03 -9.39 18.62
CA ASP A 326 18.32 -9.04 19.23
C ASP A 326 18.27 -8.90 20.77
N LYS A 327 17.08 -9.07 21.37
CA LYS A 327 16.86 -9.09 22.82
C LYS A 327 16.53 -10.49 23.31
N GLU A 328 16.95 -10.81 24.54
CA GLU A 328 16.59 -12.08 25.21
C GLU A 328 15.07 -12.25 25.36
N THR A 329 14.35 -11.13 25.49
CA THR A 329 12.90 -11.07 25.58
C THR A 329 12.37 -9.96 24.69
N ILE A 330 11.35 -10.27 23.89
CA ILE A 330 10.60 -9.31 23.08
C ILE A 330 9.14 -9.39 23.49
N THR A 331 8.54 -8.25 23.81
CA THR A 331 7.14 -8.15 24.22
C THR A 331 6.27 -7.69 23.04
N ILE A 332 5.06 -8.25 22.95
CA ILE A 332 4.11 -7.96 21.87
C ILE A 332 2.76 -7.58 22.48
N GLY A 333 2.19 -6.46 22.07
CA GLY A 333 0.91 -6.03 22.60
C GLY A 333 0.46 -4.67 22.07
N ARG A 334 -0.73 -4.25 22.51
CA ARG A 334 -1.33 -2.96 22.12
C ARG A 334 -0.67 -1.75 22.78
N SER A 335 -0.12 -1.92 23.98
CA SER A 335 0.52 -0.81 24.68
C SER A 335 1.81 -0.41 23.98
N SER A 336 2.08 0.89 23.94
CA SER A 336 3.25 1.46 23.26
C SER A 336 4.60 1.14 23.92
N ASP A 337 4.59 0.53 25.10
CA ASP A 337 5.77 0.05 25.81
C ASP A 337 6.13 -1.41 25.49
N ASN A 338 5.39 -2.08 24.59
CA ASN A 338 5.83 -3.35 24.01
C ASN A 338 6.87 -3.11 22.91
N ASP A 339 7.81 -4.04 22.75
CA ASP A 339 8.80 -4.04 21.67
C ASP A 339 8.12 -4.12 20.29
N ILE A 340 7.05 -4.92 20.18
CA ILE A 340 6.19 -5.00 19.00
C ILE A 340 4.81 -4.47 19.39
N CYS A 341 4.53 -3.23 18.99
CA CYS A 341 3.28 -2.56 19.26
C CYS A 341 2.26 -2.80 18.13
N ILE A 342 1.20 -3.56 18.42
CA ILE A 342 0.10 -3.83 17.49
C ILE A 342 -1.09 -2.96 17.88
N ARG A 343 -1.36 -1.90 17.11
CA ARG A 343 -2.41 -0.91 17.40
C ARG A 343 -3.80 -1.38 17.00
N ASP A 344 -4.24 -2.43 17.66
CA ASP A 344 -5.56 -3.03 17.48
C ASP A 344 -6.23 -3.15 18.86
N LEU A 345 -7.48 -2.66 18.96
CA LEU A 345 -8.25 -2.69 20.21
C LEU A 345 -8.57 -4.12 20.69
N ARG A 346 -8.53 -5.08 19.77
CA ARG A 346 -8.73 -6.50 20.06
C ARG A 346 -7.47 -7.17 20.61
N VAL A 347 -6.31 -6.53 20.48
CA VAL A 347 -5.05 -7.00 21.04
C VAL A 347 -4.91 -6.56 22.49
N SER A 348 -4.59 -7.48 23.41
CA SER A 348 -4.29 -7.14 24.81
C SER A 348 -3.12 -6.17 24.93
N ARG A 349 -3.15 -5.35 25.99
CA ARG A 349 -2.09 -4.37 26.30
C ARG A 349 -0.69 -4.99 26.31
N TYR A 350 -0.55 -6.15 26.95
CA TYR A 350 0.58 -7.07 26.79
C TYR A 350 -0.05 -8.39 26.36
N HIS A 351 0.17 -8.80 25.12
CA HIS A 351 -0.54 -9.92 24.50
C HIS A 351 0.31 -11.18 24.50
N ALA A 352 1.57 -11.05 24.05
CA ALA A 352 2.48 -12.17 23.94
C ALA A 352 3.90 -11.75 24.30
N LYS A 353 4.74 -12.73 24.56
CA LYS A 353 6.17 -12.55 24.78
C LYS A 353 6.94 -13.60 23.98
N LEU A 354 7.98 -13.18 23.29
CA LEU A 354 9.00 -14.04 22.70
C LEU A 354 10.20 -14.09 23.63
N SER A 355 10.80 -15.26 23.80
CA SER A 355 11.99 -15.45 24.63
C SER A 355 12.95 -16.44 24.00
N GLN A 356 14.23 -16.12 24.03
CA GLN A 356 15.27 -17.04 23.60
C GLN A 356 15.50 -18.09 24.70
N THR A 357 15.37 -19.37 24.35
CA THR A 357 15.58 -20.50 25.27
C THR A 357 16.63 -21.45 24.70
N GLU A 358 17.16 -22.38 25.52
CA GLU A 358 18.09 -23.41 25.05
C GLU A 358 17.52 -24.29 23.92
N GLN A 359 16.18 -24.39 23.85
CA GLN A 359 15.46 -25.18 22.84
C GLN A 359 15.07 -24.37 21.59
N GLY A 360 15.40 -23.07 21.54
CA GLY A 360 15.04 -22.16 20.45
C GLY A 360 14.18 -20.97 20.91
N LEU A 361 13.61 -20.25 19.94
CA LEU A 361 12.75 -19.10 20.23
C LEU A 361 11.37 -19.59 20.67
N ARG A 362 10.91 -19.18 21.84
CA ARG A 362 9.62 -19.56 22.40
C ARG A 362 8.67 -18.36 22.41
N ILE A 363 7.42 -18.56 21.97
CA ILE A 363 6.32 -17.61 22.16
C ILE A 363 5.42 -18.05 23.32
N GLU A 364 4.97 -17.09 24.11
CA GLU A 364 4.07 -17.28 25.26
C GLU A 364 2.92 -16.26 25.23
N ASP A 365 1.70 -16.72 25.47
CA ASP A 365 0.50 -15.88 25.62
C ASP A 365 0.42 -15.32 27.05
N LEU A 366 0.40 -13.99 27.20
CA LEU A 366 0.37 -13.29 28.47
C LEU A 366 -1.05 -13.13 29.03
N LYS A 367 -1.85 -14.21 28.96
CA LYS A 367 -3.29 -14.23 29.30
C LYS A 367 -4.08 -13.20 28.49
N SER A 368 -3.83 -13.14 27.19
CA SER A 368 -4.52 -12.24 26.28
C SER A 368 -6.01 -12.60 26.12
N THR A 369 -6.81 -11.62 25.67
CA THR A 369 -8.26 -11.80 25.47
C THR A 369 -8.55 -12.75 24.30
N ASN A 370 -7.81 -12.64 23.20
CA ASN A 370 -8.09 -13.37 21.96
C ASN A 370 -7.11 -14.52 21.67
N GLY A 371 -6.06 -14.66 22.48
CA GLY A 371 -5.09 -15.75 22.38
C GLY A 371 -4.04 -15.56 21.29
N VAL A 372 -2.93 -16.28 21.45
CA VAL A 372 -1.87 -16.42 20.44
C VAL A 372 -2.10 -17.70 19.64
N TYR A 373 -1.91 -17.63 18.32
CA TYR A 373 -1.99 -18.78 17.43
C TYR A 373 -0.66 -18.99 16.71
N VAL A 374 -0.27 -20.25 16.51
CA VAL A 374 0.88 -20.63 15.69
C VAL A 374 0.41 -21.68 14.70
N ASN A 375 0.56 -21.43 13.40
CA ASN A 375 0.06 -22.27 12.31
C ASN A 375 -1.44 -22.61 12.46
N ASN A 376 -2.24 -21.59 12.81
CA ASN A 376 -3.68 -21.65 13.08
C ASN A 376 -4.11 -22.45 14.33
N GLU A 377 -3.18 -22.92 15.16
CA GLU A 377 -3.49 -23.56 16.44
C GLU A 377 -3.29 -22.59 17.59
N ARG A 378 -4.28 -22.50 18.50
CA ARG A 378 -4.16 -21.66 19.70
C ARG A 378 -3.16 -22.27 20.67
N VAL A 379 -2.21 -21.47 21.15
CA VAL A 379 -1.15 -21.92 22.05
C VAL A 379 -1.06 -21.04 23.28
N GLN A 380 -0.76 -21.65 24.43
CA GLN A 380 -0.36 -20.91 25.63
C GLN A 380 1.15 -20.64 25.63
N SER A 381 1.93 -21.62 25.16
CA SER A 381 3.38 -21.51 24.98
C SER A 381 3.84 -22.49 23.90
N ARG A 382 4.72 -22.08 22.99
CA ARG A 382 5.27 -22.95 21.92
C ARG A 382 6.68 -22.51 21.52
N VAL A 383 7.57 -23.47 21.26
CA VAL A 383 8.86 -23.22 20.61
C VAL A 383 8.61 -23.15 19.10
N LEU A 384 9.10 -22.08 18.47
CA LEU A 384 8.86 -21.75 17.07
C LEU A 384 9.94 -22.35 16.16
N ALA A 385 9.53 -22.80 14.98
CA ALA A 385 10.39 -23.22 13.89
C ALA A 385 10.50 -22.15 12.79
N ASP A 386 11.52 -22.27 11.95
CA ASP A 386 11.65 -21.42 10.75
C ASP A 386 10.41 -21.54 9.86
N GLY A 387 9.86 -20.40 9.44
CA GLY A 387 8.65 -20.33 8.63
C GLY A 387 7.33 -20.37 9.40
N ASP A 388 7.35 -20.54 10.73
CA ASP A 388 6.11 -20.57 11.54
C ASP A 388 5.32 -19.26 11.41
N ALA A 389 4.02 -19.40 11.15
CA ALA A 389 3.07 -18.29 11.10
C ALA A 389 2.45 -18.07 12.48
N ILE A 390 2.73 -16.92 13.08
CA ILE A 390 2.19 -16.47 14.36
C ILE A 390 1.04 -15.51 14.08
N ALA A 391 -0.12 -15.74 14.69
CA ALA A 391 -1.23 -14.82 14.64
C ALA A 391 -1.62 -14.31 16.04
N ILE A 392 -1.81 -13.01 16.13
CA ILE A 392 -2.33 -12.28 17.29
C ILE A 392 -3.59 -11.55 16.82
N ASP A 393 -4.76 -12.13 17.11
CA ASP A 393 -6.02 -11.77 16.46
C ASP A 393 -5.88 -11.80 14.91
N GLN A 394 -6.35 -10.77 14.19
CA GLN A 394 -6.21 -10.63 12.75
C GLN A 394 -4.79 -10.29 12.28
N ASN A 395 -3.84 -10.08 13.20
CA ASN A 395 -2.48 -9.65 12.87
C ASN A 395 -1.56 -10.87 12.71
N ARG A 396 -1.04 -11.08 11.49
CA ARG A 396 -0.17 -12.22 11.15
C ARG A 396 1.29 -11.81 11.02
N MET A 397 2.16 -12.67 11.52
CA MET A 397 3.61 -12.54 11.54
C MET A 397 4.21 -13.88 11.14
N ARG A 398 5.40 -13.88 10.55
CA ARG A 398 6.12 -15.10 10.18
C ARG A 398 7.56 -15.03 10.68
N LEU A 399 8.00 -16.11 11.32
CA LEU A 399 9.38 -16.23 11.78
C LEU A 399 10.28 -16.64 10.62
N ILE A 400 11.41 -15.95 10.44
CA ILE A 400 12.51 -16.40 9.58
C ILE A 400 13.77 -16.52 10.42
N LEU A 401 14.22 -17.75 10.61
CA LEU A 401 15.52 -18.04 11.21
C LEU A 401 16.56 -17.98 10.11
N ALA A 402 17.62 -17.18 10.29
CA ALA A 402 18.73 -17.18 9.35
C ALA A 402 19.35 -18.59 9.30
N GLY A 403 19.12 -19.31 8.21
CA GLY A 403 19.52 -20.71 8.09
C GLY A 403 21.01 -20.91 8.30
N ALA A 404 21.38 -21.86 9.17
CA ALA A 404 22.60 -22.62 8.98
C ALA A 404 22.58 -23.17 7.54
N ALA A 405 23.71 -23.04 6.83
CA ALA A 405 23.84 -23.53 5.46
C ALA A 405 23.22 -24.92 5.31
N LYS A 406 22.25 -25.07 4.41
CA LYS A 406 21.91 -26.38 3.87
C LYS A 406 23.19 -26.95 3.26
N LYS A 407 23.86 -27.86 3.97
CA LYS A 407 24.84 -28.73 3.34
C LYS A 407 24.08 -29.57 2.33
N SER A 408 24.33 -29.30 1.05
CA SER A 408 24.08 -30.25 -0.02
C SER A 408 24.96 -31.48 0.21
N ALA A 409 24.34 -32.60 0.58
CA ALA A 409 24.68 -33.96 0.17
C ALA A 409 23.53 -34.88 0.58
#